data_AF-A0A1Q3YXS8-F1
#
_entry.id   AF-A0A1Q3YXS8-F1
#
_cell.length_a   1.000
_cell.length_b   1.000
_cell.length_c   1.000
_cell.angle_alpha   90.00
_cell.angle_beta   90.00
_cell.angle_gamma   90.00
#
_symmetry.space_group_name_H-M   'P 1'
#
loop_
_entity.id
_entity.type
_entity.pdbx_description
1 polymer ?
#
loop_
_entity_poly.entity_id
_entity_poly.type
_entity_poly.pdbx_seq_one_letter_code
_entity_poly.pdbx_strand_id
1 'polypeptide(L)'
;MIIGLALMLATPAYLILQIACLFVAWREGWWAAFLAPLWLAAPAAAWCIFAYTQESNLWPLTFILFAPFGCLYLIVVLVLRSIAPPSSTPPGPNASDISGVRTMLSLFTSIL
;
A
#
# COMPACT_ATOMS: atom_id res chain seq x y z
N MET A 1 -30.90 -10.76 3.71
CA MET A 1 -30.53 -9.93 2.54
C MET A 1 -29.38 -8.96 2.80
N ILE A 2 -29.38 -8.21 3.91
CA ILE A 2 -28.40 -7.13 4.17
C ILE A 2 -26.94 -7.60 4.12
N ILE A 3 -26.64 -8.78 4.69
CA ILE A 3 -25.27 -9.32 4.75
C ILE A 3 -24.70 -9.58 3.34
N GLY A 4 -25.50 -10.18 2.45
CA GLY A 4 -25.05 -10.46 1.07
C GLY A 4 -24.76 -9.18 0.29
N LEU A 5 -25.62 -8.17 0.46
CA LEU A 5 -25.42 -6.86 -0.15
C LEU A 5 -24.16 -6.17 0.37
N ALA A 6 -23.92 -6.22 1.69
CA ALA A 6 -22.71 -5.68 2.30
C ALA A 6 -21.44 -6.36 1.77
N LEU A 7 -21.44 -7.69 1.60
CA LEU A 7 -20.31 -8.43 1.02
C LEU A 7 -20.04 -8.03 -0.44
N MET A 8 -21.08 -7.89 -1.26
CA MET A 8 -20.92 -7.45 -2.64
C MET A 8 -20.39 -6.03 -2.74
N LEU A 9 -20.87 -5.12 -1.87
CA LEU A 9 -20.38 -3.73 -1.78
C LEU A 9 -18.97 -3.61 -1.19
N ALA A 10 -18.54 -4.56 -0.37
CA ALA A 10 -17.18 -4.57 0.16
C ALA A 10 -16.12 -4.67 -0.94
N THR A 11 -16.43 -5.34 -2.07
CA THR A 11 -15.51 -5.49 -3.20
C THR A 11 -15.10 -4.15 -3.83
N PRO A 12 -16.03 -3.32 -4.34
CA PRO A 12 -15.67 -1.99 -4.85
C PRO A 12 -15.16 -1.07 -3.74
N ALA A 13 -15.69 -1.18 -2.51
CA ALA A 13 -15.20 -0.39 -1.38
C ALA A 13 -13.72 -0.68 -1.08
N TYR A 14 -13.31 -1.95 -1.11
CA TYR A 14 -11.92 -2.37 -0.92
C TYR A 14 -11.02 -1.77 -1.99
N LEU A 15 -11.40 -1.85 -3.27
CA LEU A 15 -10.60 -1.31 -4.36
C LEU A 15 -10.42 0.21 -4.25
N ILE A 16 -11.49 0.94 -3.94
CA ILE A 16 -11.44 2.40 -3.72
C ILE A 16 -10.53 2.73 -2.55
N LEU A 17 -10.71 2.03 -1.42
CA LEU A 17 -9.94 2.27 -0.21
C LEU A 17 -8.46 1.93 -0.42
N GLN A 18 -8.15 0.84 -1.12
CA GLN A 18 -6.80 0.43 -1.46
C GLN A 18 -6.10 1.50 -2.30
N ILE A 19 -6.77 2.03 -3.32
CA ILE A 19 -6.23 3.10 -4.16
C ILE A 19 -5.99 4.36 -3.32
N ALA A 20 -6.97 4.79 -2.53
CA ALA A 20 -6.86 5.96 -1.65
C ALA A 20 -5.69 5.82 -0.65
N CYS A 21 -5.51 4.63 -0.08
CA CYS A 21 -4.41 4.32 0.83
C CYS A 21 -3.04 4.39 0.16
N LEU A 22 -2.91 3.95 -1.10
CA LEU A 22 -1.65 4.08 -1.85
C LEU A 22 -1.32 5.55 -2.15
N PHE A 23 -2.31 6.40 -2.41
CA PHE A 23 -2.09 7.85 -2.54
C PHE A 23 -1.58 8.48 -1.23
N VAL A 24 -2.11 8.05 -0.09
CA VAL A 24 -1.62 8.48 1.23
C VAL A 24 -0.20 7.96 1.47
N ALA A 25 0.06 6.68 1.15
CA ALA A 25 1.37 6.05 1.29
C ALA A 25 2.46 6.80 0.52
N TRP A 26 2.14 7.29 -0.69
CA TRP A 26 3.06 8.07 -1.52
C TRP A 26 3.55 9.35 -0.86
N ARG A 27 2.72 10.00 -0.05
CA ARG A 27 3.08 11.25 0.62
C ARG A 27 3.85 11.03 1.92
N GLU A 28 3.63 9.90 2.59
CA GLU A 28 3.97 9.75 4.00
C GLU A 28 4.78 8.48 4.34
N GLY A 29 5.11 7.64 3.35
CA GLY A 29 6.06 6.54 3.52
C GLY A 29 5.49 5.24 4.11
N TRP A 30 4.18 5.12 4.30
CA TRP A 30 3.50 3.94 4.88
C TRP A 30 3.28 2.77 3.91
N TRP A 31 4.13 2.66 2.88
CA TRP A 31 3.98 1.73 1.76
C TRP A 31 3.79 0.28 2.19
N ALA A 32 4.65 -0.22 3.08
CA ALA A 32 4.62 -1.61 3.50
C ALA A 32 3.28 -2.00 4.13
N ALA A 33 2.74 -1.13 5.01
CA ALA A 33 1.47 -1.37 5.69
C ALA A 33 0.30 -1.38 4.70
N PHE A 34 0.26 -0.45 3.75
CA PHE A 34 -0.82 -0.35 2.77
C PHE A 34 -0.73 -1.36 1.63
N LEU A 35 0.45 -1.92 1.34
CA LEU A 35 0.65 -2.98 0.34
C LEU A 35 0.37 -4.39 0.86
N ALA A 36 0.35 -4.61 2.17
CA ALA A 36 0.10 -5.91 2.78
C ALA A 36 -1.18 -6.62 2.27
N PRO A 37 -2.36 -5.97 2.18
CA PRO A 37 -3.55 -6.63 1.64
C PRO A 37 -3.45 -6.90 0.13
N LEU A 38 -2.63 -6.12 -0.61
CA LEU A 38 -2.39 -6.35 -2.03
C LEU A 38 -1.72 -7.70 -2.30
N TRP A 39 -0.86 -8.14 -1.39
CA TRP A 39 -0.17 -9.43 -1.46
C TRP A 39 -1.14 -10.62 -1.45
N LEU A 40 -2.26 -10.51 -0.75
CA LEU A 40 -3.33 -11.52 -0.71
C LEU A 40 -4.36 -11.29 -1.82
N ALA A 41 -4.64 -10.03 -2.16
CA ALA A 41 -5.59 -9.67 -3.20
C ALA A 41 -5.12 -10.12 -4.59
N ALA A 42 -3.81 -10.05 -4.89
CA ALA A 42 -3.25 -10.44 -6.17
C ALA A 42 -3.47 -11.92 -6.52
N PRO A 43 -3.10 -12.92 -5.67
CA PRO A 43 -3.38 -14.32 -5.96
C PRO A 43 -4.89 -14.61 -5.94
N ALA A 44 -5.68 -13.92 -5.10
CA ALA A 44 -7.14 -14.05 -5.13
C ALA A 44 -7.72 -13.57 -6.48
N ALA A 45 -7.27 -12.44 -6.99
CA ALA A 45 -7.68 -11.93 -8.30
C ALA A 45 -7.23 -12.84 -9.44
N ALA A 46 -6.00 -13.38 -9.38
CA ALA A 46 -5.51 -14.35 -10.36
C ALA A 46 -6.37 -15.63 -10.37
N TRP A 47 -6.75 -16.13 -9.20
CA TRP A 47 -7.68 -17.25 -9.08
C TRP A 47 -9.06 -16.92 -9.68
N CYS A 48 -9.60 -15.73 -9.42
CA CYS A 48 -10.88 -15.30 -9.99
C CYS A 48 -10.83 -15.28 -11.54
N ILE A 49 -9.74 -14.76 -12.12
CA ILE A 49 -9.54 -14.75 -13.57
C ILE A 49 -9.45 -16.17 -14.11
N PHE A 50 -8.65 -17.04 -13.48
CA PHE A 50 -8.55 -18.45 -13.87
C PHE A 50 -9.92 -19.15 -13.81
N ALA A 51 -10.64 -19.03 -12.70
CA ALA A 51 -11.97 -19.62 -12.54
C ALA A 51 -12.98 -19.09 -13.58
N TYR A 52 -12.87 -17.81 -13.97
CA TYR A 52 -13.68 -17.24 -15.04
C TYR A 52 -13.38 -17.89 -16.40
N THR A 53 -12.11 -18.19 -16.71
CA THR A 53 -11.76 -18.93 -17.94
C THR A 53 -12.28 -20.37 -17.97
N GLN A 54 -12.65 -20.92 -16.81
CA GLN A 54 -13.26 -22.25 -16.66
C GLN A 54 -14.79 -22.18 -16.57
N GLU A 55 -15.40 -21.04 -16.92
CA GLU A 55 -16.85 -20.78 -16.85
C GLU A 55 -17.46 -21.04 -15.45
N SER A 56 -16.65 -20.88 -14.39
CA SER A 56 -17.11 -21.12 -13.03
C SER A 56 -18.05 -20.01 -12.56
N ASN A 57 -19.29 -20.35 -12.19
CA ASN A 57 -20.24 -19.39 -11.60
C ASN A 57 -19.77 -18.80 -10.25
N LEU A 58 -18.81 -19.44 -9.58
CA LEU A 58 -18.28 -19.02 -8.28
C LEU A 58 -16.97 -18.24 -8.43
N TRP A 59 -16.61 -17.84 -9.66
CA TRP A 59 -15.35 -17.14 -9.93
C TRP A 59 -15.09 -15.91 -9.06
N PRO A 60 -16.07 -15.04 -8.68
CA PRO A 60 -15.76 -13.84 -7.90
C PRO A 60 -15.79 -14.12 -6.39
N LEU A 61 -16.22 -15.31 -5.96
CA LEU A 61 -16.52 -15.60 -4.56
C LEU A 61 -15.29 -15.45 -3.66
N THR A 62 -14.13 -15.93 -4.13
CA THR A 62 -12.86 -15.81 -3.39
C THR A 62 -12.53 -14.35 -3.08
N PHE A 63 -12.71 -13.45 -4.05
CA PHE A 63 -12.42 -12.03 -3.86
C PHE A 63 -13.49 -11.32 -3.01
N ILE A 64 -14.77 -11.67 -3.20
CA ILE A 64 -15.88 -11.12 -2.41
C ILE A 64 -15.71 -11.46 -0.92
N LEU A 65 -15.27 -12.68 -0.60
CA LEU A 65 -15.02 -13.09 0.78
C LEU A 65 -13.79 -12.42 1.38
N PHE A 66 -12.76 -12.14 0.57
CA PHE A 66 -11.56 -11.42 1.00
C PHE A 66 -11.81 -9.92 1.27
N ALA A 67 -12.57 -9.26 0.38
CA ALA A 67 -12.79 -7.83 0.37
C ALA A 67 -13.15 -7.19 1.74
N PRO A 68 -14.09 -7.73 2.55
CA PRO A 68 -14.42 -7.13 3.85
C PRO A 68 -13.23 -7.15 4.83
N PHE A 69 -12.39 -8.19 4.80
CA PHE A 69 -11.19 -8.26 5.64
C PHE A 69 -10.11 -7.29 5.17
N GLY A 70 -9.93 -7.16 3.85
CA GLY A 70 -9.03 -6.15 3.27
C GLY A 70 -9.45 -4.73 3.65
N CYS A 71 -10.74 -4.42 3.56
CA CYS A 71 -11.30 -3.14 4.02
C CYS A 71 -11.01 -2.89 5.49
N LEU A 72 -11.33 -3.85 6.36
CA LEU A 72 -11.13 -3.71 7.81
C LEU A 72 -9.67 -3.45 8.14
N TYR A 73 -8.75 -4.20 7.51
CA TYR A 73 -7.32 -3.99 7.68
C TYR A 73 -6.89 -2.58 7.29
N LEU A 74 -7.28 -2.10 6.10
CA LEU A 74 -6.91 -0.76 5.63
C LEU A 74 -7.49 0.35 6.52
N ILE A 75 -8.72 0.19 7.00
CA ILE A 75 -9.33 1.12 7.97
C ILE A 75 -8.50 1.17 9.24
N VAL A 76 -8.12 0.02 9.79
CA VAL A 76 -7.28 -0.05 11.00
C VAL A 76 -5.94 0.63 10.75
N VAL A 77 -5.28 0.35 9.62
CA VAL A 77 -3.99 1.01 9.27
C VAL A 77 -4.16 2.52 9.11
N LEU A 78 -5.24 3.00 8.48
CA LEU A 78 -5.52 4.43 8.36
C LEU A 78 -5.72 5.09 9.72
N VAL A 79 -6.46 4.44 10.62
CA VAL A 79 -6.67 4.94 11.98
C VAL A 79 -5.35 4.97 12.75
N LEU A 80 -4.57 3.88 12.72
CA LEU A 80 -3.26 3.81 13.37
C LEU A 80 -2.30 4.87 12.84
N ARG A 81 -2.30 5.10 11.53
CA ARG A 81 -1.50 6.16 10.89
C ARG A 81 -1.98 7.55 11.29
N SER A 82 -3.29 7.77 11.48
CA SER A 82 -3.83 9.08 11.89
C SER A 82 -3.45 9.48 13.32
N ILE A 83 -3.19 8.50 14.19
CA ILE A 83 -2.75 8.71 15.58
C ILE A 83 -1.23 8.62 15.74
N ALA A 84 -0.53 8.10 14.74
CA ALA A 84 0.93 8.02 14.76
C ALA A 84 1.52 9.44 14.74
N PRO A 85 2.48 9.76 15.63
CA PRO A 85 3.22 11.02 15.53
C PRO A 85 3.89 11.10 14.16
N PRO A 86 3.96 12.28 13.52
CA PRO A 86 4.77 12.43 12.32
C PRO A 86 6.18 11.96 12.66
N SER A 87 6.66 10.94 11.95
CA SER A 87 8.06 10.52 12.05
C SER A 87 8.89 11.76 11.78
N SER A 88 9.66 12.18 12.79
CA SER A 88 10.53 13.36 12.73
C SER A 88 11.26 13.37 11.39
N THR A 89 11.09 14.47 10.66
CA THR A 89 11.89 15.00 9.55
C THR A 89 12.67 13.97 8.73
N PRO A 90 12.50 13.86 7.39
CA PRO A 90 13.43 13.08 6.59
C PRO A 90 14.85 13.52 6.96
N PRO A 91 15.86 12.64 7.03
CA PRO A 91 17.23 13.07 7.24
C PRO A 91 17.53 14.06 6.12
N GLY A 92 17.42 15.36 6.43
CA GLY A 92 18.01 16.40 5.63
C GLY A 92 19.48 16.00 5.52
N PRO A 93 20.11 16.19 4.35
CA PRO A 93 21.46 15.73 4.11
C PRO A 93 22.30 16.14 5.32
N ASN A 94 22.73 15.13 6.10
CA ASN A 94 23.39 15.38 7.36
C ASN A 94 24.59 16.28 7.03
N ALA A 95 24.87 17.30 7.84
CA ALA A 95 26.00 18.20 7.57
C ALA A 95 27.33 17.41 7.38
N SER A 96 27.41 16.20 7.94
CA SER A 96 28.48 15.23 7.69
C SER A 96 28.55 14.71 6.25
N ASP A 97 27.43 14.40 5.59
CA ASP A 97 27.40 13.95 4.18
C ASP A 97 27.86 15.04 3.22
N ILE A 98 27.44 16.29 3.48
CA ILE A 98 27.85 17.44 2.67
C ILE A 98 29.34 17.73 2.84
N SER A 99 29.89 17.50 4.05
CA SER A 99 31.31 17.69 4.32
C SER A 99 32.19 16.70 3.54
N GLY A 100 31.79 15.43 3.47
CA GLY A 100 32.54 14.38 2.73
C GLY A 100 32.57 14.65 1.23
N VAL A 101 31.43 15.02 0.64
CA VAL A 101 31.33 15.36 -0.79
C VAL A 101 32.16 16.62 -1.11
N ARG A 102 32.14 17.64 -0.23
CA ARG A 102 32.92 18.87 -0.43
C ARG A 102 34.43 18.61 -0.32
N THR A 103 34.87 17.76 0.61
CA THR A 103 36.28 17.35 0.72
C THR A 103 36.72 16.56 -0.52
N MET A 104 35.89 15.63 -1.00
CA MET A 104 36.21 14.84 -2.19
C MET A 104 36.33 15.73 -3.44
N LEU A 105 35.41 16.68 -3.64
CA LEU A 105 35.47 17.66 -4.73
C LEU A 105 36.72 18.57 -4.63
N SER A 106 37.12 18.97 -3.42
CA SER A 106 38.33 19.79 -3.23
C SER A 106 39.61 19.06 -3.63
N LEU A 107 39.67 17.74 -3.40
CA LEU A 107 40.79 16.89 -3.80
C LEU A 107 40.86 16.75 -5.33
N PHE A 108 39.71 16.56 -6.00
CA PHE A 108 39.68 16.49 -7.46
C PHE A 108 40.10 17.79 -8.14
N THR A 109 39.78 18.94 -7.54
CA THR A 109 40.13 20.25 -8.11
C THR A 109 41.61 20.61 -7.87
N SER A 110 42.29 19.95 -6.93
CA SER A 110 43.71 20.22 -6.62
C SER A 110 44.69 19.40 -7.47
N ILE A 111 44.20 18.44 -8.26
CA ILE A 111 45.00 17.53 -9.11
C ILE A 111 45.02 18.00 -10.57
N LEU A 112 44.25 19.04 -10.92
CA LEU A 112 44.11 19.61 -12.26
C LEU A 112 44.75 21.00 -12.30
#